data_AF-A0A2N2DKL8-F1
#
_entry.id   AF-A0A2N2DKL8-F1
#
_cell.length_a   1.000
_cell.length_b   1.000
_cell.length_c   1.000
_cell.angle_alpha   90.00
_cell.angle_beta   90.00
_cell.angle_gamma   90.00
#
_symmetry.space_group_name_H-M   'P 1'
#
loop_
_entity.id
_entity.type
_entity.pdbx_description
1 polymer ?
#
loop_
_entity_poly.entity_id
_entity_poly.type
_entity_poly.pdbx_seq_one_letter_code
_entity_poly.pdbx_strand_id
1 'polypeptide(L)'
;MKDLLEVLRVQRHDFMNHLQVISGLLQLKRYDRAYEYIGQVAEELGQAGMLARLEVPEITAAVLVSGLRAAERGIVLHHEVSTGMEKGIHNGPAAAEIVGGMLETAIHSAETSPCLAGKINLEIREQDGEYIFRTSYRCREDSAIRGTGAASLEEAAKRINGRLAVAHSADGIIAVTLSLPVAAGE
;
A
#
# COMPACT_ATOMS: atom_id res chain seq x y z
N MET A 1 -10.74 -13.42 6.50
CA MET A 1 -11.35 -12.92 7.76
C MET A 1 -10.45 -13.12 8.99
N LYS A 2 -9.72 -14.24 9.13
CA LYS A 2 -8.73 -14.41 10.22
C LYS A 2 -7.59 -13.39 10.15
N ASP A 3 -7.08 -13.13 8.95
CA ASP A 3 -5.93 -12.23 8.75
C ASP A 3 -6.25 -10.77 9.11
N LEU A 4 -7.48 -10.31 8.86
CA LEU A 4 -7.92 -8.95 9.24
C LEU A 4 -7.99 -8.77 10.77
N LEU A 5 -8.41 -9.81 11.50
CA LEU A 5 -8.43 -9.76 12.98
C LEU A 5 -7.01 -9.74 13.55
N GLU A 6 -6.07 -10.39 12.88
CA GLU A 6 -4.65 -10.36 13.24
C GLU A 6 -4.05 -8.96 12.99
N VAL A 7 -4.37 -8.33 11.86
CA VAL A 7 -4.01 -6.94 11.56
C VAL A 7 -4.46 -6.00 12.68
N LEU A 8 -5.74 -6.07 13.05
CA LEU A 8 -6.30 -5.21 14.11
C LEU A 8 -5.64 -5.46 15.47
N ARG A 9 -5.21 -6.70 15.73
CA ARG A 9 -4.51 -7.04 16.98
C ARG A 9 -3.12 -6.44 17.04
N VAL A 10 -2.35 -6.52 15.94
CA VAL A 10 -1.01 -5.93 15.83
C VAL A 10 -1.10 -4.41 15.95
N GLN A 11 -2.01 -3.77 15.20
CA GLN A 11 -2.26 -2.32 15.29
C GLN A 11 -2.57 -1.86 16.72
N ARG A 12 -3.44 -2.59 17.43
CA ARG A 12 -3.75 -2.26 18.82
C ARG A 12 -2.54 -2.38 19.74
N HIS A 13 -1.73 -3.42 19.56
CA HIS A 13 -0.51 -3.61 20.34
C HIS A 13 0.46 -2.44 20.14
N ASP A 14 0.69 -2.03 18.90
CA ASP A 14 1.62 -0.96 18.59
C ASP A 14 1.11 0.38 19.11
N PHE A 15 -0.19 0.65 18.98
CA PHE A 15 -0.83 1.82 19.57
C PHE A 15 -0.63 1.89 21.09
N MET A 16 -0.80 0.75 21.80
CA MET A 16 -0.56 0.70 23.24
C MET A 16 0.91 0.93 23.59
N ASN A 17 1.85 0.44 22.79
CA ASN A 17 3.28 0.70 22.99
C ASN A 17 3.62 2.17 22.82
N HIS A 18 3.08 2.85 21.80
CA HIS A 18 3.28 4.29 21.63
C HIS A 18 2.78 5.07 22.85
N LEU A 19 1.59 4.74 23.36
CA LEU A 19 1.05 5.35 24.59
C LEU A 19 1.95 5.09 25.81
N GLN A 20 2.52 3.90 25.94
CA GLN A 20 3.46 3.58 27.01
C GLN A 20 4.75 4.40 26.92
N VAL A 21 5.35 4.53 25.73
CA VAL A 21 6.55 5.35 25.52
C VAL A 21 6.29 6.82 25.83
N ILE A 22 5.17 7.37 25.33
CA ILE A 22 4.75 8.75 25.61
C ILE A 22 4.58 8.96 27.11
N SER A 23 3.85 8.05 27.78
CA SER A 23 3.64 8.11 29.24
C SER A 23 4.96 8.08 30.01
N GLY A 24 5.89 7.19 29.63
CA GLY A 24 7.22 7.10 30.24
C GLY A 24 8.04 8.38 30.07
N LEU A 25 8.02 8.99 28.88
CA LEU A 25 8.71 10.26 28.62
C LEU A 25 8.13 11.41 29.45
N LEU A 26 6.79 11.47 29.59
CA LEU A 26 6.11 12.45 30.43
C LEU A 26 6.42 12.27 31.91
N GLN A 27 6.41 11.03 32.42
CA GLN A 27 6.78 10.72 33.81
C GLN A 27 8.23 11.11 34.14
N LEU A 28 9.14 10.93 33.18
CA LEU A 28 10.55 11.35 33.30
C LEU A 28 10.75 12.85 33.07
N LYS A 29 9.68 13.63 32.86
CA LYS A 29 9.69 15.07 32.56
C LYS A 29 10.54 15.43 31.32
N ARG A 30 10.66 14.50 30.37
CA ARG A 30 11.38 14.69 29.09
C ARG A 30 10.43 15.21 28.02
N TYR A 31 9.92 16.42 28.21
CA TYR A 31 8.84 16.96 27.37
C TYR A 31 9.24 17.13 25.90
N ASP A 32 10.44 17.65 25.61
CA ASP A 32 10.89 17.85 24.22
C ASP A 32 10.92 16.54 23.43
N ARG A 33 11.41 15.46 24.07
CA ARG A 33 11.41 14.11 23.49
C ARG A 33 10.01 13.54 23.33
N ALA A 34 9.10 13.83 24.27
CA ALA A 34 7.71 13.44 24.14
C ALA A 34 7.05 14.13 22.93
N TYR A 35 7.32 15.43 22.72
CA TYR A 35 6.83 16.17 21.55
C TYR A 35 7.39 15.62 20.23
N GLU A 36 8.70 15.37 20.15
CA GLU A 36 9.32 14.74 18.98
C GLU A 36 8.67 13.38 18.67
N TYR A 37 8.52 12.53 19.69
CA TYR A 37 7.95 11.20 19.52
C TYR A 37 6.48 11.24 19.12
N ILE A 38 5.68 12.14 19.70
CA ILE A 38 4.28 12.36 19.29
C ILE A 38 4.22 12.79 17.83
N GLY A 39 5.13 13.68 17.38
CA GLY A 39 5.22 14.09 15.97
C GLY A 39 5.48 12.91 15.05
N GLN A 40 6.44 12.04 15.40
CA GLN A 40 6.75 10.82 14.65
C GLN A 40 5.55 9.87 14.59
N VAL A 41 4.91 9.60 15.73
CA VAL A 41 3.73 8.73 15.80
C VAL A 41 2.55 9.34 15.02
N ALA A 42 2.38 10.67 15.04
CA ALA A 42 1.35 11.35 14.28
C ALA A 42 1.60 11.28 12.77
N GLU A 43 2.85 11.32 12.31
CA GLU A 43 3.21 11.07 10.91
C GLU A 43 2.93 9.61 10.52
N GLU A 44 3.33 8.65 11.35
CA GLU A 44 3.07 7.21 11.15
C GLU A 44 1.56 6.90 11.11
N LEU A 45 0.80 7.42 12.07
CA LEU A 45 -0.67 7.29 12.11
C LEU A 45 -1.34 8.10 11.00
N GLY A 46 -0.76 9.23 10.58
CA GLY A 46 -1.22 9.99 9.43
C GLY A 46 -1.14 9.16 8.15
N GLN A 47 -0.07 8.41 7.97
CA GLN A 47 0.04 7.44 6.88
C GLN A 47 -1.01 6.33 7.01
N ALA A 48 -1.19 5.70 8.17
CA ALA A 48 -2.26 4.72 8.34
C ALA A 48 -3.68 5.30 8.12
N GLY A 49 -3.91 6.52 8.59
CA GLY A 49 -5.15 7.27 8.43
C GLY A 49 -5.45 7.66 7.00
N MET A 50 -4.43 7.85 6.15
CA MET A 50 -4.59 8.08 4.71
C MET A 50 -5.25 6.89 4.01
N LEU A 51 -4.94 5.64 4.40
CA LEU A 51 -5.65 4.46 3.89
C LEU A 51 -7.08 4.34 4.44
N ALA A 52 -7.30 4.77 5.68
CA ALA A 52 -8.64 4.78 6.28
C ALA A 52 -9.61 5.80 5.62
N ARG A 53 -9.09 6.73 4.80
CA ARG A 53 -9.89 7.68 4.02
C ARG A 53 -10.49 7.06 2.75
N LEU A 54 -10.02 5.89 2.33
CA LEU A 54 -10.60 5.19 1.18
C LEU A 54 -11.99 4.69 1.55
N GLU A 55 -13.02 5.15 0.83
CA GLU A 55 -14.40 4.67 0.98
C GLU A 55 -14.65 3.30 0.34
N VAL A 56 -13.58 2.52 0.13
CA VAL A 56 -13.61 1.16 -0.44
C VAL A 56 -12.89 0.20 0.53
N PRO A 57 -13.62 -0.36 1.51
CA PRO A 57 -13.02 -1.18 2.59
C PRO A 57 -12.21 -2.38 2.09
N GLU A 58 -12.59 -2.97 0.95
CA GLU A 58 -11.90 -4.10 0.35
C GLU A 58 -10.48 -3.74 -0.08
N ILE A 59 -10.30 -2.56 -0.69
CA ILE A 59 -8.99 -2.07 -1.12
C ILE A 59 -8.14 -1.74 0.10
N THR A 60 -8.72 -1.06 1.10
CA THR A 60 -8.05 -0.76 2.37
C THR A 60 -7.55 -2.03 3.04
N ALA A 61 -8.39 -3.07 3.12
CA ALA A 61 -8.01 -4.35 3.69
C ALA A 61 -6.87 -5.04 2.89
N ALA A 62 -6.94 -5.01 1.56
CA ALA A 62 -5.89 -5.58 0.71
C ALA A 62 -4.54 -4.91 0.95
N VAL A 63 -4.49 -3.57 1.00
CA VAL A 63 -3.25 -2.82 1.25
C VAL A 63 -2.70 -3.10 2.65
N LEU A 64 -3.55 -3.12 3.68
CA LEU A 64 -3.12 -3.42 5.05
C LEU A 64 -2.54 -4.83 5.20
N VAL A 65 -3.19 -5.85 4.61
CA VAL A 65 -2.70 -7.23 4.63
C VAL A 65 -1.37 -7.34 3.88
N SER A 66 -1.25 -6.71 2.71
CA SER A 66 0.01 -6.65 1.97
C SER A 66 1.12 -5.94 2.74
N GLY A 67 0.80 -4.87 3.47
CA GLY A 67 1.76 -4.17 4.33
C GLY A 67 2.33 -5.06 5.43
N LEU A 68 1.50 -5.88 6.09
CA LEU A 68 1.98 -6.85 7.08
C LEU A 68 2.87 -7.92 6.45
N ARG A 69 2.46 -8.49 5.32
CA ARG A 69 3.28 -9.48 4.59
C ARG A 69 4.63 -8.90 4.19
N ALA A 70 4.66 -7.66 3.72
CA ALA A 70 5.90 -6.96 3.42
C ALA A 70 6.77 -6.82 4.68
N ALA A 71 6.19 -6.39 5.81
CA ALA A 71 6.90 -6.22 7.06
C ALA A 71 7.50 -7.54 7.60
N GLU A 72 6.76 -8.66 7.52
CA GLU A 72 7.26 -10.00 7.89
C GLU A 72 8.51 -10.41 7.08
N ARG A 73 8.65 -9.88 5.87
CA ARG A 73 9.75 -10.14 4.93
C ARG A 73 10.84 -9.05 4.99
N GLY A 74 10.75 -8.11 5.93
CA GLY A 74 11.69 -7.00 6.08
C GLY A 74 11.59 -5.95 4.97
N ILE A 75 10.47 -5.90 4.26
CA ILE A 75 10.19 -4.96 3.17
C ILE A 75 9.33 -3.82 3.70
N VAL A 76 9.73 -2.59 3.42
CA VAL A 76 8.97 -1.39 3.80
C VAL A 76 8.00 -1.03 2.68
N LEU A 77 6.70 -1.12 2.96
CA LEU A 77 5.65 -0.59 2.09
C LEU A 77 5.32 0.84 2.52
N HIS A 78 5.69 1.81 1.67
CA HIS A 78 5.23 3.18 1.77
C HIS A 78 3.99 3.36 0.92
N HIS A 79 3.02 4.12 1.42
CA HIS A 79 1.83 4.46 0.64
C HIS A 79 1.51 5.95 0.73
N GLU A 80 1.08 6.50 -0.41
CA GLU A 80 0.62 7.86 -0.56
C GLU A 80 -0.79 7.82 -1.16
N VAL A 81 -1.76 8.36 -0.43
CA VAL A 81 -3.17 8.37 -0.83
C VAL A 81 -3.65 9.80 -0.93
N SER A 82 -4.04 10.21 -2.13
CA SER A 82 -4.47 11.58 -2.45
C SER A 82 -5.95 11.69 -2.80
N THR A 83 -6.70 10.58 -2.75
CA THR A 83 -8.15 10.52 -3.00
C THR A 83 -8.84 9.67 -1.93
N GLY A 84 -10.05 10.07 -1.52
CA GLY A 84 -10.93 9.24 -0.68
C GLY A 84 -11.76 8.23 -1.47
N MET A 85 -11.74 8.29 -2.80
CA MET A 85 -12.61 7.52 -3.69
C MET A 85 -14.12 7.74 -3.45
N GLU A 86 -14.50 8.98 -3.10
CA GLU A 86 -15.85 9.42 -2.71
C GLU A 86 -16.93 9.10 -3.78
N LYS A 87 -16.53 9.06 -5.05
CA LYS A 87 -17.44 8.75 -6.17
C LYS A 87 -17.71 7.24 -6.30
N GLY A 88 -17.08 6.41 -5.47
CA GLY A 88 -17.22 4.97 -5.47
C GLY A 88 -16.50 4.28 -6.63
N ILE A 89 -16.41 2.95 -6.56
CA ILE A 89 -15.80 2.09 -7.57
C ILE A 89 -16.78 0.99 -7.98
N HIS A 90 -16.89 0.70 -9.27
CA HIS A 90 -17.89 -0.26 -9.78
C HIS A 90 -17.74 -1.68 -9.25
N ASN A 91 -16.53 -2.10 -8.86
CA ASN A 91 -16.28 -3.44 -8.33
C ASN A 91 -15.13 -3.43 -7.31
N GLY A 92 -15.44 -3.02 -6.07
CA GLY A 92 -14.48 -2.95 -4.96
C GLY A 92 -13.74 -4.28 -4.71
N PRO A 93 -14.42 -5.44 -4.61
CA PRO A 93 -13.75 -6.73 -4.42
C PRO A 93 -12.77 -7.10 -5.53
N ALA A 94 -13.15 -6.94 -6.79
CA ALA A 94 -12.25 -7.25 -7.92
C ALA A 94 -11.09 -6.25 -8.00
N ALA A 95 -11.34 -4.97 -7.72
CA ALA A 95 -10.28 -3.96 -7.63
C ALA A 95 -9.28 -4.32 -6.51
N ALA A 96 -9.76 -4.74 -5.34
CA ALA A 96 -8.94 -5.18 -4.23
C ALA A 96 -8.11 -6.43 -4.56
N GLU A 97 -8.66 -7.38 -5.32
CA GLU A 97 -7.92 -8.55 -5.79
C GLU A 97 -6.75 -8.16 -6.69
N ILE A 98 -6.96 -7.23 -7.62
CA ILE A 98 -5.91 -6.76 -8.53
C ILE A 98 -4.86 -5.94 -7.76
N VAL A 99 -5.27 -5.01 -6.89
CA VAL A 99 -4.35 -4.22 -6.05
C VAL A 99 -3.52 -5.13 -5.14
N GLY A 100 -4.15 -6.12 -4.51
CA GLY A 100 -3.45 -7.12 -3.71
C GLY A 100 -2.46 -7.94 -4.54
N GLY A 101 -2.83 -8.33 -5.75
CA GLY A 101 -1.95 -9.06 -6.67
C GLY A 101 -0.77 -8.21 -7.18
N MET A 102 -0.97 -6.91 -7.42
CA MET A 102 0.10 -5.97 -7.75
C MET A 102 1.11 -5.86 -6.59
N LEU A 103 0.61 -5.75 -5.35
CA LEU A 103 1.45 -5.69 -4.16
C LEU A 103 2.18 -7.01 -3.91
N GLU A 104 1.53 -8.16 -4.04
CA GLU A 104 2.18 -9.46 -3.90
C GLU A 104 3.28 -9.64 -4.96
N THR A 105 3.03 -9.20 -6.20
CA THR A 105 4.05 -9.22 -7.27
C THR A 105 5.25 -8.35 -6.89
N ALA A 106 5.01 -7.16 -6.33
CA ALA A 106 6.06 -6.26 -5.88
C ALA A 106 6.85 -6.86 -4.70
N ILE A 107 6.17 -7.44 -3.70
CA ILE A 107 6.78 -8.10 -2.55
C ILE A 107 7.61 -9.30 -2.99
N HIS A 108 7.06 -10.17 -3.85
CA HIS A 108 7.78 -11.34 -4.36
C HIS A 108 9.01 -10.95 -5.18
N SER A 109 8.90 -9.88 -5.97
CA SER A 109 10.05 -9.33 -6.71
C SER A 109 11.12 -8.79 -5.75
N ALA A 110 10.68 -8.13 -4.68
CA ALA A 110 11.53 -7.60 -3.62
C ALA A 110 12.31 -8.67 -2.84
N GLU A 111 11.74 -9.88 -2.69
CA GLU A 111 12.39 -11.02 -2.04
C GLU A 111 13.38 -11.76 -2.93
N THR A 112 12.98 -12.05 -4.17
CA THR A 112 13.72 -12.97 -5.06
C THR A 112 14.92 -12.33 -5.75
N SER A 113 14.92 -11.00 -5.83
CA SER A 113 15.99 -10.23 -6.46
C SER A 113 16.60 -9.30 -5.42
N PRO A 114 17.90 -8.97 -5.48
CA PRO A 114 18.48 -7.95 -4.61
C PRO A 114 17.92 -6.58 -5.01
N CYS A 115 16.73 -6.28 -4.50
CA CYS A 115 16.05 -5.02 -4.70
C CYS A 115 16.77 -3.95 -3.89
N LEU A 116 17.17 -2.89 -4.58
CA LEU A 116 17.87 -1.78 -3.96
C LEU A 116 16.91 -1.13 -2.95
N ALA A 117 17.20 -1.35 -1.67
CA ALA A 117 16.56 -0.77 -0.49
C ALA A 117 15.32 -1.45 0.11
N GLY A 118 14.82 -2.59 -0.40
CA GLY A 118 13.69 -3.29 0.23
C GLY A 118 12.45 -2.41 0.42
N LYS A 119 12.23 -1.46 -0.48
CA LYS A 119 11.15 -0.45 -0.42
C LYS A 119 10.20 -0.63 -1.59
N ILE A 120 8.90 -0.63 -1.28
CA ILE A 120 7.80 -0.59 -2.25
C ILE A 120 7.02 0.69 -1.98
N ASN A 121 6.74 1.48 -3.02
CA ASN A 121 5.85 2.63 -2.91
C ASN A 121 4.53 2.32 -3.61
N LEU A 122 3.41 2.59 -2.93
CA LEU A 122 2.06 2.54 -3.46
C LEU A 122 1.49 3.95 -3.52
N GLU A 123 1.15 4.42 -4.71
CA GLU A 123 0.45 5.69 -4.91
C GLU A 123 -1.01 5.40 -5.30
N ILE A 124 -1.95 6.05 -4.62
CA ILE A 124 -3.38 6.01 -4.94
C ILE A 124 -3.85 7.44 -5.18
N ARG A 125 -4.35 7.70 -6.40
CA ARG A 125 -4.77 9.04 -6.82
C ARG A 125 -5.96 8.97 -7.78
N GLU A 126 -6.68 10.07 -7.91
CA GLU A 126 -7.69 10.26 -8.94
C GLU A 126 -7.12 11.20 -10.01
N GLN A 127 -7.24 10.81 -11.28
CA GLN A 127 -6.79 11.61 -12.42
C GLN A 127 -7.71 11.37 -13.61
N ASP A 128 -8.17 12.45 -14.25
CA ASP A 128 -8.94 12.40 -15.51
C ASP A 128 -10.19 11.49 -15.48
N GLY A 129 -10.83 11.35 -14.32
CA GLY A 129 -12.00 10.48 -14.14
C GLY A 129 -11.67 8.99 -13.97
N GLU A 130 -10.40 8.66 -13.72
CA GLU A 130 -9.94 7.32 -13.37
C GLU A 130 -9.23 7.34 -12.01
N TYR A 131 -9.38 6.27 -11.23
CA TYR A 131 -8.53 5.98 -10.09
C TYR A 131 -7.27 5.26 -10.57
N ILE A 132 -6.13 5.81 -10.20
CA ILE A 132 -4.80 5.28 -10.52
C ILE A 132 -4.18 4.69 -9.27
N PHE A 133 -3.85 3.40 -9.35
CA PHE A 133 -3.06 2.67 -8.37
C PHE A 133 -1.71 2.39 -8.99
N ARG A 134 -0.63 2.93 -8.42
CA ARG A 134 0.70 2.76 -8.95
C ARG A 134 1.61 2.18 -7.89
N THR A 135 2.09 0.95 -8.12
CA THR A 135 3.16 0.36 -7.31
C THR A 135 4.49 0.60 -8.00
N SER A 136 5.50 1.01 -7.24
CA SER A 136 6.87 1.16 -7.75
C SER A 136 7.90 0.60 -6.79
N TYR A 137 8.91 -0.07 -7.35
CA TYR A 137 9.99 -0.70 -6.60
C TYR A 137 11.24 -0.77 -7.47
N ARG A 138 12.42 -0.83 -6.84
CA ARG A 138 13.70 -0.82 -7.55
C ARG A 138 14.37 -2.20 -7.52
N CYS A 139 14.53 -2.80 -8.70
CA CYS A 139 15.23 -4.05 -8.92
C CYS A 139 16.56 -3.81 -9.64
N ARG A 140 17.51 -4.75 -9.53
CA ARG A 140 18.62 -4.83 -10.51
C ARG A 140 18.07 -5.37 -11.83
N GLU A 141 18.60 -4.88 -12.95
CA GLU A 141 18.14 -5.12 -14.33
C GLU A 141 17.94 -6.60 -14.74
N ASP A 142 18.46 -7.55 -13.97
CA ASP A 142 18.44 -8.99 -14.31
C ASP A 142 17.20 -9.77 -13.82
N SER A 143 16.30 -9.13 -13.06
CA SER A 143 15.00 -9.73 -12.71
C SER A 143 13.86 -9.15 -13.51
N ALA A 144 13.95 -9.35 -14.83
CA ALA A 144 12.77 -9.26 -15.67
C ALA A 144 11.65 -10.06 -15.00
N ILE A 145 10.51 -9.41 -14.78
CA ILE A 145 9.23 -10.08 -14.54
C ILE A 145 8.99 -10.95 -15.80
N ARG A 146 9.57 -12.14 -15.83
CA ARG A 146 9.28 -13.14 -16.85
C ARG A 146 7.92 -13.73 -16.47
N GLY A 147 6.90 -13.03 -16.96
CA GLY A 147 5.68 -13.59 -17.53
C GLY A 147 5.01 -14.71 -16.75
N THR A 148 4.16 -14.33 -15.80
CA THR A 148 2.89 -15.04 -15.46
C THR A 148 1.97 -14.10 -14.68
N GLY A 149 2.52 -13.37 -13.69
CA GLY A 149 1.74 -12.47 -12.83
C GLY A 149 1.12 -11.26 -13.56
N ALA A 150 1.89 -10.56 -14.39
CA ALA A 150 1.42 -9.37 -15.10
C ALA A 150 0.29 -9.65 -16.09
N ALA A 151 0.35 -10.80 -16.81
CA ALA A 151 -0.68 -11.19 -17.76
C ALA A 151 -2.02 -11.51 -17.07
N SER A 152 -1.97 -12.22 -15.94
CA SER A 152 -3.16 -12.50 -15.12
C SER A 152 -3.80 -11.21 -14.59
N LEU A 153 -2.99 -10.28 -14.09
CA LEU A 153 -3.47 -8.98 -13.61
C LEU A 153 -4.05 -8.13 -14.75
N GLU A 154 -3.48 -8.18 -15.94
CA GLU A 154 -3.99 -7.45 -17.10
C GLU A 154 -5.36 -8.00 -17.54
N GLU A 155 -5.54 -9.33 -17.56
CA GLU A 155 -6.84 -9.94 -17.83
C GLU A 155 -7.88 -9.58 -16.75
N ALA A 156 -7.49 -9.62 -15.47
CA ALA A 156 -8.37 -9.24 -14.37
C ALA A 156 -8.78 -7.76 -14.45
N ALA A 157 -7.85 -6.86 -14.79
CA ALA A 157 -8.14 -5.45 -15.01
C ALA A 157 -9.14 -5.25 -16.15
N LYS A 158 -8.95 -5.92 -17.29
CA LYS A 158 -9.89 -5.83 -18.43
C LYS A 158 -11.32 -6.23 -18.07
N ARG A 159 -11.51 -7.22 -17.18
CA ARG A 159 -12.84 -7.67 -16.73
C ARG A 159 -13.63 -6.58 -15.99
N ILE A 160 -12.95 -5.59 -15.42
CA ILE A 160 -13.56 -4.48 -14.69
C ILE A 160 -13.40 -3.14 -15.41
N ASN A 161 -13.22 -3.16 -16.74
CA ASN A 161 -12.96 -1.98 -17.57
C ASN A 161 -11.71 -1.19 -17.15
N GLY A 162 -10.78 -1.86 -16.47
CA GLY A 162 -9.49 -1.32 -16.06
C GLY A 162 -8.40 -1.52 -17.10
N ARG A 163 -7.34 -0.73 -16.97
CA ARG A 163 -6.12 -0.85 -17.77
C ARG A 163 -4.92 -1.06 -16.85
N LEU A 164 -4.08 -2.03 -17.18
CA LEU A 164 -2.82 -2.26 -16.49
C LEU A 164 -1.67 -1.86 -17.42
N ALA A 165 -0.71 -1.10 -16.91
CA ALA A 165 0.51 -0.72 -17.60
C ALA A 165 1.72 -1.08 -16.73
N VAL A 166 2.76 -1.63 -17.36
CA VAL A 166 4.04 -1.89 -16.69
C VAL A 166 5.11 -1.03 -17.37
N ALA A 167 5.83 -0.26 -16.58
CA ALA A 167 6.91 0.59 -17.03
C ALA A 167 8.24 0.20 -16.37
N HIS A 168 9.31 0.27 -17.15
CA HIS A 168 10.68 0.02 -16.71
C HIS A 168 11.51 1.28 -16.94
N SER A 169 12.20 1.75 -15.90
CA SER A 169 13.18 2.83 -16.00
C SER A 169 14.58 2.25 -16.20
N ALA A 170 15.43 3.00 -16.91
CA ALA A 170 16.87 2.73 -17.02
C ALA A 170 17.58 2.68 -15.65
N ASP A 171 16.99 3.29 -14.61
CA ASP A 171 17.50 3.26 -13.23
C ASP A 171 17.10 1.98 -12.46
N GLY A 172 16.54 0.96 -13.13
CA GLY A 172 16.08 -0.28 -12.52
C GLY A 172 14.77 -0.16 -11.73
N ILE A 173 14.02 0.93 -11.91
CA ILE A 173 12.69 1.08 -11.30
C ILE A 173 11.66 0.36 -12.17
N ILE A 174 10.91 -0.54 -11.53
CA ILE A 174 9.73 -1.18 -12.11
C ILE A 174 8.52 -0.47 -11.52
N ALA A 175 7.60 -0.03 -12.37
CA ALA A 175 6.33 0.54 -11.96
C ALA A 175 5.17 -0.19 -12.62
N VAL A 176 4.21 -0.66 -11.82
CA VAL A 176 2.97 -1.27 -12.28
C VAL A 176 1.84 -0.30 -11.96
N THR A 177 1.08 0.09 -12.99
CA THR A 177 0.02 1.10 -12.89
C THR A 177 -1.29 0.48 -13.32
N LEU A 178 -2.27 0.46 -12.42
CA LEU A 178 -3.65 0.09 -12.67
C LEU A 178 -4.49 1.36 -12.75
N SER A 179 -5.24 1.52 -13.83
CA SER A 179 -6.20 2.61 -14.03
C SER A 179 -7.60 2.01 -14.06
N LEU A 180 -8.47 2.44 -13.16
CA LEU A 180 -9.85 1.98 -13.06
C LEU A 180 -10.79 3.17 -13.26
N PRO A 181 -11.88 3.04 -14.05
CA PRO A 181 -12.85 4.11 -14.18
C PRO A 181 -13.51 4.37 -12.83
N VAL A 182 -13.70 5.65 -12.52
CA VAL A 182 -14.53 6.07 -11.39
C VAL A 182 -15.96 5.59 -11.63
N ALA A 183 -16.68 5.20 -10.57
CA ALA A 183 -18.09 4.87 -10.76
C ALA A 183 -18.83 6.10 -11.28
N ALA A 184 -19.47 5.98 -12.46
CA ALA A 184 -20.31 7.06 -12.95
C ALA A 184 -21.44 7.25 -11.95
N GLY A 185 -21.52 8.44 -11.35
CA GLY A 185 -22.61 8.79 -10.44
C GLY A 185 -23.94 8.66 -11.17
N GLU A 186 -24.86 7.89 -10.60
CA GLU A 186 -26.30 8.07 -10.84
C GLU A 186 -26.79 9.35 -10.16
#